data_AF-A0A830DCR9-F1
#
_entry.id   AF-A0A830DCR9-F1
#
_cell.length_a   1.000
_cell.length_b   1.000
_cell.length_c   1.000
_cell.angle_alpha   90.00
_cell.angle_beta   90.00
_cell.angle_gamma   90.00
#
_symmetry.space_group_name_H-M   'P 1'
#
loop_
_entity.id
_entity.type
_entity.pdbx_description
1 polymer ?
#
loop_
_entity_poly.entity_id
_entity_poly.type
_entity_poly.pdbx_seq_one_letter_code
_entity_poly.pdbx_strand_id
1 'polypeptide(L)' 'GRGKGGKGLGKGGAKRHRKVLRDNIQGITKPAIRRLARRGGVKRISGQIYIQIDPL' A
#
# COMPACT_ATOMS: atom_id res chain seq x y z
N GLY A 1 -29.16 0.62 -0.30
CA GLY A 1 -28.48 -0.32 0.60
C GLY A 1 -27.02 0.04 0.76
N ARG A 2 -26.47 -0.11 1.97
CA ARG A 2 -25.07 0.17 2.32
C ARG A 2 -24.42 -1.19 2.58
N GLY A 3 -23.40 -1.58 1.80
CA GLY A 3 -22.70 -2.85 1.97
C GLY A 3 -22.09 -2.97 3.36
N LYS A 4 -22.00 -4.20 3.90
CA LYS A 4 -21.42 -4.49 5.22
C LYS A 4 -19.98 -3.94 5.27
N GLY A 5 -19.76 -2.95 6.14
CA GLY A 5 -18.41 -2.44 6.42
C GLY A 5 -17.49 -3.58 6.85
N GLY A 6 -16.24 -3.55 6.39
CA GLY A 6 -15.25 -4.56 6.77
C GLY A 6 -15.19 -4.74 8.29
N LYS A 7 -15.08 -5.99 8.74
CA LYS A 7 -15.04 -6.37 10.15
C LYS A 7 -13.91 -5.61 10.86
N GLY A 8 -14.25 -4.58 11.64
CA GLY A 8 -13.33 -3.87 12.51
C GLY A 8 -12.71 -2.57 11.97
N LEU A 9 -13.44 -1.72 11.24
CA LEU A 9 -13.00 -0.34 11.00
C LEU A 9 -13.14 0.52 12.27
N GLY A 10 -12.32 0.22 13.28
CA GLY A 10 -12.10 1.13 14.41
C GLY A 10 -11.57 2.47 13.90
N LYS A 11 -12.27 3.56 14.27
CA LYS A 11 -11.94 4.97 14.01
C LYS A 11 -11.29 5.26 12.62
N GLY A 12 -12.05 5.03 11.56
CA GLY A 12 -11.75 5.51 10.20
C GLY A 12 -12.82 6.50 9.72
N GLY A 13 -12.92 7.67 10.36
CA GLY A 13 -13.86 8.73 9.96
C GLY A 13 -13.56 9.33 8.58
N ALA A 14 -14.43 10.25 8.14
CA ALA A 14 -14.31 10.96 6.87
C ALA A 14 -12.88 11.50 6.64
N LYS A 15 -12.31 11.26 5.45
CA LYS A 15 -10.98 11.77 5.09
C LYS A 15 -11.03 13.30 5.04
N ARG A 16 -10.48 13.95 6.06
CA ARG A 16 -10.16 15.38 6.10
C ARG A 16 -9.18 15.70 4.96
N HIS A 17 -9.29 16.90 4.39
CA HIS A 17 -8.57 17.42 3.20
C HIS A 17 -7.23 16.74 2.89
N ARG A 18 -7.00 16.38 1.61
CA ARG A 18 -5.81 15.71 1.08
C ARG A 18 -4.53 16.28 1.68
N LYS A 19 -3.78 15.49 2.48
CA LYS A 19 -2.46 15.90 2.98
C LYS A 19 -1.53 16.19 1.79
N VAL A 20 -0.69 17.22 1.99
CA VAL A 20 0.33 17.79 1.10
C VAL A 20 1.09 16.72 0.29
N LEU A 21 1.53 17.12 -0.91
CA LEU A 21 2.30 16.31 -1.87
C LEU A 21 3.37 15.49 -1.13
N ARG A 22 3.31 14.17 -1.31
CA ARG A 22 4.33 13.25 -0.78
C ARG A 22 5.24 12.84 -1.93
N ASP A 23 6.55 12.89 -1.67
CA ASP A 23 7.55 12.44 -2.62
C ASP A 23 7.48 10.92 -2.74
N ASN A 24 7.09 10.46 -3.94
CA ASN A 24 7.06 9.05 -4.32
C ASN A 24 8.25 8.65 -5.19
N ILE A 25 9.24 9.55 -5.32
CA ILE A 25 10.33 9.46 -6.31
C ILE A 25 11.30 8.30 -6.05
N GLN A 26 11.42 7.83 -4.81
CA GLN A 26 12.22 6.66 -4.42
C GLN A 26 11.51 5.33 -4.76
N GLY A 27 10.99 5.23 -5.99
CA GLY A 27 9.99 4.25 -6.44
C GLY A 27 10.39 2.78 -6.43
N ILE A 28 11.62 2.45 -6.04
CA ILE A 28 12.20 1.11 -6.17
C ILE A 28 12.80 0.67 -4.82
N THR A 29 12.00 0.77 -3.75
CA THR A 29 12.37 0.24 -2.43
C THR A 29 11.45 -0.91 -2.05
N LYS A 30 11.92 -1.85 -1.23
CA LYS A 30 11.10 -2.94 -0.65
C LYS A 30 9.68 -2.53 -0.24
N PRO A 31 9.47 -1.43 0.54
CA PRO A 31 8.13 -0.99 0.91
C PRO A 31 7.35 -0.39 -0.28
N ALA A 32 8.00 0.22 -1.27
CA ALA A 32 7.34 0.72 -2.48
C ALA A 32 6.75 -0.40 -3.34
N ILE A 33 7.48 -1.49 -3.55
CA ILE A 33 6.99 -2.69 -4.26
C ILE A 33 5.78 -3.27 -3.55
N ARG A 34 5.85 -3.40 -2.22
CA ARG A 34 4.72 -3.89 -1.42
C ARG A 34 3.49 -2.99 -1.61
N ARG A 35 3.64 -1.66 -1.58
CA ARG A 35 2.54 -0.71 -1.82
C ARG A 35 1.97 -0.81 -3.24
N LEU A 36 2.81 -0.99 -4.26
CA LEU A 36 2.37 -1.16 -5.64
C LEU A 36 1.58 -2.45 -5.83
N ALA A 37 2.15 -3.59 -5.41
CA ALA A 37 1.52 -4.89 -5.51
C ALA A 37 0.17 -4.95 -4.77
N ARG A 38 0.08 -4.37 -3.56
CA ARG A 38 -1.20 -4.27 -2.84
C ARG A 38 -2.24 -3.41 -3.57
N ARG A 39 -1.83 -2.28 -4.15
CA ARG A 39 -2.72 -1.43 -4.98
C ARG A 39 -3.19 -2.18 -6.23
N GLY A 40 -2.33 -2.99 -6.83
CA GLY A 40 -2.66 -3.84 -7.98
C GLY A 40 -3.44 -5.12 -7.64
N GLY A 41 -3.88 -5.31 -6.38
CA GLY A 41 -4.70 -6.48 -5.99
C GLY A 41 -3.90 -7.77 -5.77
N VAL A 42 -2.57 -7.72 -5.75
CA VAL A 42 -1.73 -8.89 -5.49
C VAL A 42 -1.92 -9.35 -4.04
N LYS A 43 -2.38 -10.59 -3.82
CA LYS A 43 -2.64 -11.13 -2.47
C LYS A 43 -1.39 -11.62 -1.74
N ARG A 44 -0.44 -12.28 -2.43
CA ARG A 44 0.83 -12.77 -1.86
C ARG A 44 2.00 -12.33 -2.74
N ILE A 45 3.13 -11.96 -2.14
CA ILE A 45 4.40 -11.64 -2.84
C ILE A 45 5.41 -12.69 -2.41
N SER A 46 6.10 -13.32 -3.37
CA SER A 46 7.21 -14.25 -3.11
C SER A 46 8.47 -13.51 -2.66
N GLY A 47 9.31 -14.16 -1.86
CA GLY A 47 10.54 -13.57 -1.30
C GLY A 47 11.56 -13.15 -2.35
N GLN A 48 11.61 -13.87 -3.48
CA GLN A 48 12.53 -13.61 -4.60
C GLN A 48 12.37 -12.20 -5.20
N ILE A 49 11.17 -11.63 -5.13
CA ILE A 49 10.87 -10.27 -5.62
C ILE A 49 11.58 -9.19 -4.79
N TYR A 50 11.88 -9.44 -3.51
CA TYR A 50 12.60 -8.48 -2.67
C TYR A 50 14.11 -8.51 -2.93
N ILE A 51 14.67 -9.69 -3.17
CA ILE A 51 16.11 -9.88 -3.35
C ILE A 51 16.60 -9.21 -4.64
N GLN A 52 15.78 -9.22 -5.69
CA GLN A 52 16.14 -8.61 -6.98
C GLN A 52 16.12 -7.07 -6.97
N ILE A 53 15.44 -6.45 -6.00
CA ILE A 53 15.13 -5.00 -6.04
C ILE A 53 15.83 -4.23 -4.90
N ASP A 54 16.33 -4.91 -3.87
CA ASP A 54 17.17 -4.30 -2.83
C ASP A 54 18.65 -4.36 -3.32
N PRO A 55 19.33 -3.23 -3.63
CA PRO A 55 20.76 -3.23 -3.86
C PRO A 55 21.48 -3.21 -2.50
N LEU A 56 21.54 -4.38 -1.88
CA LEU A 56 22.59 -4.75 -0.92
C LEU A 56 23.14 -6.10 -1.37
#